data_AF-A0AB74H9X6-F1
#
_entry.id   AF-A0AB74H9X6-F1
#
_cell.length_a   1.000
_cell.length_b   1.000
_cell.length_c   1.000
_cell.angle_alpha   90.00
_cell.angle_beta   90.00
_cell.angle_gamma   90.00
#
_symmetry.space_group_name_H-M   'P 1'
#
loop_
_entity.id
_entity.type
_entity.pdbx_description
1 polymer ?
#
loop_
_entity_poly.entity_id
_entity_poly.type
_entity_poly.pdbx_seq_one_letter_code
_entity_poly.pdbx_strand_id
1 'polypeptide(L)'
;MTSTKSFPSYTQVRKDLTTEATATSVEDNADWGGIENLDVPQTESQAEKDAAAAKKVAEEEAKKQAEAEAQATRDQANAASRNESRSSVTYSDASGSVSAGAGASIDRAYSLIGQSMDCTALVSQALAARGINFHGWPEEYVNVPGGHVVTDGSLQPGDILIYANTGGWNGGAHYDHVALYVGNGQAVHGGWNGYSVALASAMTEKLTIVVRIP
;
A
#
# COMPACT_ATOMS: atom_id res chain seq x y z
N MET A 1 -11.76 -7.05 75.56
CA MET A 1 -12.01 -8.27 76.35
C MET A 1 -11.82 -9.46 75.43
N THR A 2 -11.00 -10.41 75.86
CA THR A 2 -10.55 -11.62 75.18
C THR A 2 -11.69 -12.61 74.98
N SER A 3 -11.77 -13.27 73.81
CA SER A 3 -12.65 -14.44 73.62
C SER A 3 -11.83 -15.59 73.05
N THR A 4 -11.40 -16.47 73.95
CA THR A 4 -10.67 -17.71 73.68
C THR A 4 -11.60 -18.70 72.98
N LYS A 5 -11.33 -19.04 71.73
CA LYS A 5 -11.98 -20.17 71.05
C LYS A 5 -11.13 -21.42 71.24
N SER A 6 -11.59 -22.30 72.12
CA SER A 6 -11.06 -23.65 72.32
C SER A 6 -11.50 -24.54 71.16
N PHE A 7 -10.58 -25.32 70.58
CA PHE A 7 -10.91 -26.29 69.53
C PHE A 7 -10.99 -27.70 70.14
N PRO A 8 -12.03 -28.49 69.83
CA PRO A 8 -12.08 -29.88 70.26
C PRO A 8 -11.03 -30.71 69.53
N SER A 9 -10.22 -31.44 70.28
CA SER A 9 -9.28 -32.42 69.72
C SER A 9 -10.04 -33.63 69.22
N TYR A 10 -10.21 -33.75 67.90
CA TYR A 10 -10.71 -34.99 67.29
C TYR A 10 -9.57 -35.77 66.65
N THR A 11 -9.07 -36.77 67.38
CA THR A 11 -8.22 -37.83 66.85
C THR A 11 -9.12 -38.89 66.24
N GLN A 12 -9.29 -38.88 64.93
CA GLN A 12 -9.63 -40.10 64.20
C GLN A 12 -8.79 -40.24 62.95
N VAL A 13 -7.86 -41.18 63.01
CA VAL A 13 -7.15 -41.72 61.86
C VAL A 13 -8.18 -42.47 61.01
N ARG A 14 -8.61 -41.88 59.90
CA ARG A 14 -9.45 -42.59 58.93
C ARG A 14 -8.56 -43.55 58.15
N LYS A 15 -8.66 -44.85 58.48
CA LYS A 15 -8.01 -45.94 57.75
C LYS A 15 -8.89 -46.36 56.58
N ASP A 16 -8.94 -45.54 55.53
CA ASP A 16 -9.32 -45.95 54.18
C ASP A 16 -9.10 -44.74 53.25
N LEU A 17 -8.00 -44.77 52.48
CA LEU A 17 -7.56 -43.65 51.63
C LEU A 17 -8.15 -43.66 50.21
N THR A 18 -9.06 -44.60 49.88
CA THR A 18 -9.58 -44.78 48.52
C THR A 18 -11.11 -44.81 48.44
N THR A 19 -11.81 -44.38 49.49
CA THR A 19 -13.27 -44.20 49.44
C THR A 19 -13.58 -42.77 49.03
N GLU A 20 -14.04 -42.61 47.81
CA GLU A 20 -14.54 -41.35 47.25
C GLU A 20 -15.83 -40.94 47.99
N ALA A 21 -15.75 -39.87 48.77
CA ALA A 21 -16.92 -39.22 49.34
C ALA A 21 -17.50 -38.25 48.32
N THR A 22 -18.53 -38.67 47.58
CA THR A 22 -19.40 -37.74 46.84
C THR A 22 -20.31 -37.03 47.83
N ALA A 23 -19.85 -35.88 48.33
CA ALA A 23 -20.67 -34.96 49.10
C ALA A 23 -21.15 -33.83 48.18
N THR A 24 -22.20 -34.07 47.41
CA THR A 24 -23.01 -32.99 46.82
C THR A 24 -24.21 -32.73 47.74
N SER A 25 -23.98 -31.98 48.80
CA SER A 25 -25.06 -31.34 49.55
C SER A 25 -24.56 -29.97 49.98
N VAL A 26 -24.94 -28.96 49.21
CA VAL A 26 -24.72 -27.55 49.55
C VAL A 26 -25.96 -27.13 50.33
N GLU A 27 -25.79 -26.58 51.53
CA GLU A 27 -26.89 -25.96 52.26
C GLU A 27 -27.37 -24.73 51.47
N ASP A 28 -28.68 -24.58 51.27
CA ASP A 28 -29.34 -23.56 50.42
C ASP A 28 -29.06 -22.09 50.84
N ASN A 29 -28.18 -21.86 51.81
CA ASN A 29 -27.82 -20.53 52.29
C ASN A 29 -26.35 -20.44 52.78
N ALA A 30 -25.43 -21.02 52.02
CA ALA A 30 -23.99 -20.78 52.20
C ALA A 30 -23.56 -19.54 51.39
N ASP A 31 -23.63 -18.36 52.01
CA ASP A 31 -23.13 -17.10 51.48
C ASP A 31 -21.59 -17.06 51.55
N TRP A 32 -20.94 -17.18 50.39
CA TRP A 32 -19.48 -17.14 50.23
C TRP A 32 -18.98 -15.84 49.60
N GLY A 33 -19.64 -14.71 49.88
CA GLY A 33 -19.14 -13.37 49.57
C GLY A 33 -18.67 -13.19 48.11
N GLY A 34 -19.61 -12.81 47.25
CA GLY A 34 -19.46 -12.70 45.80
C GLY A 34 -18.08 -12.23 45.28
N ILE A 35 -17.60 -12.95 44.27
CA ILE A 35 -16.38 -12.72 43.47
C ILE A 35 -16.39 -11.41 42.67
N GLU A 36 -17.31 -10.49 42.93
CA GLU A 36 -17.67 -9.42 41.99
C GLU A 36 -16.76 -8.18 42.07
N ASN A 37 -15.70 -8.13 42.88
CA ASN A 37 -14.79 -6.97 42.92
C ASN A 37 -13.33 -7.34 43.23
N LEU A 38 -12.68 -8.16 42.38
CA LEU A 38 -11.22 -8.23 42.33
C LEU A 38 -10.72 -7.39 41.15
N ASP A 39 -10.40 -6.13 41.43
CA ASP A 39 -9.80 -5.21 40.45
C ASP A 39 -8.33 -5.57 40.24
N VAL A 40 -8.07 -6.40 39.23
CA VAL A 40 -6.72 -6.66 38.70
C VAL A 40 -6.46 -5.67 37.57
N PRO A 41 -5.38 -4.86 37.60
CA PRO A 41 -5.08 -3.94 36.50
C PRO A 41 -4.86 -4.75 35.22
N GLN A 42 -5.71 -4.53 34.22
CA GLN A 42 -5.55 -5.08 32.87
C GLN A 42 -4.29 -4.46 32.25
N THR A 43 -3.19 -5.20 32.25
CA THR A 43 -2.04 -4.87 31.41
C THR A 43 -2.37 -5.28 29.99
N GLU A 44 -2.57 -4.30 29.10
CA GLU A 44 -2.76 -4.51 27.66
C GLU A 44 -1.73 -5.52 27.12
N SER A 45 -2.20 -6.52 26.39
CA SER A 45 -1.36 -7.60 25.86
C SER A 45 -0.42 -7.07 24.76
N GLN A 46 0.72 -7.74 24.53
CA GLN A 46 1.67 -7.38 23.45
C GLN A 46 0.95 -7.22 22.10
N ALA A 47 -0.02 -8.10 21.82
CA ALA A 47 -0.82 -8.08 20.60
C ALA A 47 -1.62 -6.78 20.39
N GLU A 48 -2.07 -6.12 21.47
CA GLU A 48 -2.79 -4.85 21.37
C GLU A 48 -1.83 -3.68 21.13
N LYS A 49 -0.61 -3.74 21.67
CA LYS A 49 0.43 -2.74 21.40
C LYS A 49 0.96 -2.82 19.97
N ASP A 50 1.14 -4.02 19.44
CA ASP A 50 1.52 -4.24 18.05
C ASP A 50 0.39 -3.81 17.08
N ALA A 51 -0.87 -4.08 17.42
CA ALA A 51 -2.01 -3.60 16.65
C ALA A 51 -2.13 -2.07 16.66
N ALA A 52 -1.88 -1.42 17.80
CA ALA A 52 -1.87 0.04 17.91
C ALA A 52 -0.70 0.68 17.14
N ALA A 53 0.48 0.04 17.15
CA ALA A 53 1.64 0.49 16.37
C ALA A 53 1.39 0.35 14.86
N ALA A 54 0.84 -0.78 14.41
CA ALA A 54 0.48 -1.00 13.02
C ALA A 54 -0.56 0.02 12.53
N LYS A 55 -1.56 0.35 13.37
CA LYS A 55 -2.58 1.35 13.05
C LYS A 55 -1.99 2.76 12.92
N LYS A 56 -1.02 3.12 13.77
CA LYS A 56 -0.31 4.41 13.68
C LYS A 56 0.57 4.52 12.44
N VAL A 57 1.27 3.46 12.06
CA VAL A 57 2.09 3.44 10.84
C VAL A 57 1.20 3.55 9.60
N ALA A 58 0.08 2.83 9.55
CA ALA A 58 -0.88 2.92 8.45
C ALA A 58 -1.50 4.32 8.33
N GLU A 59 -1.81 4.97 9.45
CA GLU A 59 -2.39 6.32 9.47
C GLU A 59 -1.37 7.41 9.07
N GLU A 60 -0.10 7.26 9.45
CA GLU A 60 0.98 8.17 9.02
C GLU A 60 1.30 8.02 7.53
N GLU A 61 1.34 6.79 7.01
CA GLU A 61 1.47 6.52 5.57
C GLU A 61 0.28 7.10 4.79
N ALA A 62 -0.95 6.89 5.26
CA ALA A 62 -2.14 7.46 4.63
C ALA A 62 -2.10 9.00 4.62
N LYS A 63 -1.55 9.62 5.66
CA LYS A 63 -1.43 11.09 5.74
C LYS A 63 -0.36 11.64 4.81
N LYS A 64 0.81 10.99 4.73
CA LYS A 64 1.85 11.33 3.74
C LYS A 64 1.36 11.14 2.30
N GLN A 65 0.56 10.12 2.06
CA GLN A 65 -0.03 9.87 0.75
C GLN A 65 -1.12 10.87 0.42
N ALA A 66 -1.96 11.29 1.37
CA ALA A 66 -2.94 12.36 1.16
C ALA A 66 -2.27 13.70 0.85
N GLU A 67 -1.12 14.00 1.48
CA GLU A 67 -0.30 15.16 1.13
C GLU A 67 0.31 15.04 -0.27
N ALA A 68 0.80 13.84 -0.64
CA ALA A 68 1.28 13.56 -1.98
C ALA A 68 0.15 13.62 -3.03
N GLU A 69 -1.08 13.23 -2.67
CA GLU A 69 -2.28 13.29 -3.52
C GLU A 69 -2.75 14.73 -3.70
N ALA A 70 -2.72 15.56 -2.65
CA ALA A 70 -3.00 16.99 -2.76
C ALA A 70 -1.96 17.71 -3.62
N GLN A 71 -0.68 17.32 -3.49
CA GLN A 71 0.41 17.81 -4.33
C GLN A 71 0.22 17.34 -5.79
N ALA A 72 -0.05 16.06 -6.02
CA ALA A 72 -0.27 15.47 -7.35
C ALA A 72 -1.51 16.07 -8.03
N THR A 73 -2.60 16.32 -7.29
CA THR A 73 -3.80 17.00 -7.82
C THR A 73 -3.48 18.44 -8.22
N ARG A 74 -2.66 19.14 -7.43
CA ARG A 74 -2.19 20.49 -7.75
C ARG A 74 -1.26 20.50 -8.96
N ASP A 75 -0.40 19.50 -9.07
CA ASP A 75 0.50 19.30 -10.21
C ASP A 75 -0.25 18.86 -11.47
N GLN A 76 -1.34 18.11 -11.33
CA GLN A 76 -2.25 17.69 -12.40
C GLN A 76 -3.02 18.89 -12.95
N ALA A 77 -3.53 19.77 -12.09
CA ALA A 77 -4.14 21.03 -12.51
C ALA A 77 -3.13 21.97 -13.21
N ASN A 78 -1.89 22.04 -12.70
CA ASN A 78 -0.82 22.80 -13.34
C ASN A 78 -0.33 22.15 -14.65
N ALA A 79 -0.30 20.83 -14.76
CA ALA A 79 0.09 20.12 -15.97
C ALA A 79 -0.98 20.24 -17.06
N ALA A 80 -2.27 20.10 -16.70
CA ALA A 80 -3.39 20.35 -17.61
C ALA A 80 -3.40 21.80 -18.11
N SER A 81 -3.15 22.78 -17.24
CA SER A 81 -3.01 24.19 -17.63
C SER A 81 -1.78 24.45 -18.52
N ARG A 82 -0.67 23.73 -18.30
CA ARG A 82 0.52 23.77 -19.18
C ARG A 82 0.28 23.07 -20.53
N ASN A 83 -0.57 22.06 -20.61
CA ASN A 83 -0.93 21.35 -21.84
C ASN A 83 -1.71 22.25 -22.82
N GLU A 84 -2.62 23.08 -22.30
CA GLU A 84 -3.31 24.12 -23.08
C GLU A 84 -2.31 25.14 -23.66
N SER A 85 -1.25 25.49 -22.92
CA SER A 85 -0.20 26.40 -23.38
C SER A 85 0.82 25.74 -24.34
N ARG A 86 1.06 24.43 -24.19
CA ARG A 86 2.03 23.66 -25.01
C ARG A 86 1.52 23.24 -26.39
N SER A 87 0.24 23.41 -26.67
CA SER A 87 -0.26 23.39 -28.04
C SER A 87 0.39 24.49 -28.92
N SER A 88 1.15 25.42 -28.31
CA SER A 88 1.89 26.48 -29.00
C SER A 88 3.43 26.47 -28.81
N VAL A 89 4.03 25.52 -28.07
CA VAL A 89 5.48 25.57 -27.78
C VAL A 89 6.15 24.21 -27.95
N THR A 90 6.95 24.10 -29.00
CA THR A 90 7.91 23.03 -29.27
C THR A 90 8.78 22.73 -28.05
N TYR A 91 8.89 21.45 -27.69
CA TYR A 91 9.64 20.92 -26.55
C TYR A 91 11.16 21.11 -26.68
N SER A 92 11.68 22.31 -26.37
CA SER A 92 13.12 22.59 -26.48
C SER A 92 13.86 22.78 -25.16
N ASP A 93 13.27 22.54 -23.98
CA ASP A 93 13.96 22.83 -22.70
C ASP A 93 13.78 21.76 -21.60
N ALA A 94 13.96 20.49 -21.96
CA ALA A 94 14.37 19.48 -20.99
C ALA A 94 15.66 18.84 -21.49
N SER A 95 16.74 19.09 -20.76
CA SER A 95 18.11 18.65 -21.02
C SER A 95 18.19 17.16 -21.32
N GLY A 96 18.77 16.83 -22.49
CA GLY A 96 18.84 15.50 -23.10
C GLY A 96 17.82 15.40 -24.22
N SER A 97 18.28 15.29 -25.48
CA SER A 97 17.40 15.18 -26.65
C SER A 97 16.47 13.97 -26.47
N VAL A 98 15.25 14.20 -25.97
CA VAL A 98 14.21 13.17 -25.95
C VAL A 98 14.00 12.75 -27.41
N SER A 99 14.06 11.44 -27.66
CA SER A 99 13.85 10.97 -29.03
C SER A 99 12.44 11.34 -29.49
N ALA A 100 12.25 11.55 -30.79
CA ALA A 100 10.93 11.91 -31.33
C ALA A 100 9.85 10.89 -30.92
N GLY A 101 10.22 9.61 -30.82
CA GLY A 101 9.36 8.55 -30.32
C GLY A 101 9.03 8.70 -28.83
N ALA A 102 10.01 9.00 -27.98
CA ALA A 102 9.77 9.29 -26.57
C ALA A 102 8.84 10.50 -26.38
N GLY A 103 9.07 11.59 -27.14
CA GLY A 103 8.20 12.77 -27.13
C GLY A 103 6.75 12.43 -27.49
N ALA A 104 6.53 11.67 -28.56
CA ALA A 104 5.19 11.26 -28.98
C ALA A 104 4.45 10.41 -27.92
N SER A 105 5.17 9.49 -27.26
CA SER A 105 4.62 8.69 -26.16
C SER A 105 4.23 9.56 -24.96
N ILE A 106 5.07 10.52 -24.60
CA ILE A 106 4.83 11.44 -23.49
C ILE A 106 3.63 12.34 -23.78
N ASP A 107 3.56 12.94 -24.97
CA ASP A 107 2.42 13.77 -25.39
C ASP A 107 1.11 13.01 -25.30
N ARG A 108 1.12 11.75 -25.77
CA ARG A 108 -0.05 10.89 -25.70
C ARG A 108 -0.42 10.57 -24.25
N ALA A 109 0.54 10.24 -23.38
CA ALA A 109 0.28 9.98 -21.97
C ALA A 109 -0.33 11.22 -21.26
N TYR A 110 0.19 12.42 -21.53
CA TYR A 110 -0.39 13.66 -20.98
C TYR A 110 -1.82 13.90 -21.46
N SER A 111 -2.12 13.64 -22.73
CA SER A 111 -3.48 13.78 -23.28
C SER A 111 -4.52 12.82 -22.65
N LEU A 112 -4.04 11.77 -21.97
CA LEU A 112 -4.86 10.76 -21.32
C LEU A 112 -5.17 11.08 -19.85
N ILE A 113 -4.50 12.07 -19.26
CA ILE A 113 -4.70 12.45 -17.85
C ILE A 113 -6.19 12.75 -17.59
N GLY A 114 -6.72 12.16 -16.51
CA GLY A 114 -8.12 12.24 -16.12
C GLY A 114 -9.05 11.25 -16.84
N GLN A 115 -8.59 10.54 -17.87
CA GLN A 115 -9.37 9.48 -18.49
C GLN A 115 -9.37 8.21 -17.63
N SER A 116 -10.44 7.43 -17.73
CA SER A 116 -10.57 6.16 -17.02
C SER A 116 -9.99 5.02 -17.85
N MET A 117 -8.81 4.53 -17.47
CA MET A 117 -8.15 3.39 -18.11
C MET A 117 -7.14 2.76 -17.16
N ASP A 118 -6.81 1.49 -17.37
CA ASP A 118 -5.80 0.77 -16.59
C ASP A 118 -4.35 1.14 -17.01
N CYS A 119 -3.39 0.66 -16.22
CA CYS A 119 -1.97 0.94 -16.41
C CYS A 119 -1.42 0.46 -17.75
N THR A 120 -1.81 -0.73 -18.22
CA THR A 120 -1.29 -1.29 -19.46
C THR A 120 -1.96 -0.63 -20.66
N ALA A 121 -3.26 -0.31 -20.60
CA ALA A 121 -3.94 0.46 -21.63
C ALA A 121 -3.30 1.84 -21.83
N LEU A 122 -2.91 2.53 -20.75
CA LEU A 122 -2.20 3.81 -20.84
C LEU A 122 -0.90 3.66 -21.63
N VAL A 123 -0.05 2.72 -21.20
CA VAL A 123 1.28 2.54 -21.80
C VAL A 123 1.17 2.02 -23.22
N SER A 124 0.25 1.10 -23.53
CA SER A 124 -0.08 0.69 -24.90
C SER A 124 -0.44 1.87 -25.80
N GLN A 125 -1.27 2.79 -25.33
CA GLN A 125 -1.66 3.95 -26.13
C GLN A 125 -0.51 4.92 -26.33
N ALA A 126 0.32 5.13 -25.30
CA ALA A 126 1.55 5.92 -25.42
C ALA A 126 2.54 5.29 -26.43
N LEU A 127 2.67 3.96 -26.43
CA LEU A 127 3.50 3.24 -27.40
C LEU A 127 2.95 3.32 -28.83
N ALA A 128 1.63 3.26 -28.99
CA ALA A 128 0.98 3.40 -30.29
C ALA A 128 1.27 4.78 -30.93
N ALA A 129 1.40 5.83 -30.12
CA ALA A 129 1.77 7.17 -30.60
C ALA A 129 3.17 7.23 -31.24
N ARG A 130 4.07 6.31 -30.88
CA ARG A 130 5.39 6.13 -31.51
C ARG A 130 5.44 4.95 -32.49
N GLY A 131 4.28 4.45 -32.92
CA GLY A 131 4.15 3.38 -33.91
C GLY A 131 4.38 1.96 -33.37
N ILE A 132 4.43 1.77 -32.05
CA ILE A 132 4.63 0.46 -31.41
C ILE A 132 3.29 -0.07 -30.94
N ASN A 133 2.81 -1.13 -31.58
CA ASN A 133 1.60 -1.84 -31.15
C ASN A 133 2.00 -2.96 -30.19
N PHE A 134 1.89 -2.70 -28.90
CA PHE A 134 2.18 -3.67 -27.84
C PHE A 134 1.11 -3.57 -26.75
N HIS A 135 0.59 -4.72 -26.32
CA HIS A 135 -0.33 -4.83 -25.20
C HIS A 135 -0.14 -6.19 -24.54
N GLY A 136 -0.16 -6.20 -23.21
CA GLY A 136 0.18 -7.36 -22.41
C GLY A 136 0.10 -7.02 -20.92
N TRP A 137 0.57 -7.95 -20.10
CA TRP A 137 0.70 -7.74 -18.65
C TRP A 137 1.85 -6.78 -18.32
N PRO A 138 1.84 -6.09 -17.15
CA PRO A 138 2.86 -5.12 -16.78
C PRO A 138 4.30 -5.64 -16.93
N GLU A 139 4.56 -6.89 -16.53
CA GLU A 139 5.89 -7.52 -16.62
C GLU A 139 6.32 -7.73 -18.07
N GLU A 140 5.38 -7.95 -18.99
CA GLU A 140 5.67 -8.23 -20.40
C GLU A 140 6.21 -7.01 -21.13
N TYR A 141 6.01 -5.79 -20.60
CA TYR A 141 6.59 -4.56 -21.16
C TYR A 141 8.12 -4.55 -21.17
N VAL A 142 8.77 -5.46 -20.42
CA VAL A 142 10.22 -5.73 -20.55
C VAL A 142 10.60 -6.17 -21.97
N ASN A 143 9.67 -6.76 -22.71
CA ASN A 143 9.85 -7.29 -24.07
C ASN A 143 9.27 -6.38 -25.15
N VAL A 144 8.99 -5.11 -24.86
CA VAL A 144 8.46 -4.17 -25.86
C VAL A 144 9.39 -4.11 -27.09
N PRO A 145 8.86 -4.12 -28.32
CA PRO A 145 9.68 -4.08 -29.53
C PRO A 145 10.62 -2.87 -29.57
N GLY A 146 11.92 -3.14 -29.77
CA GLY A 146 12.97 -2.11 -29.77
C GLY A 146 13.37 -1.60 -28.38
N GLY A 147 12.76 -2.10 -27.31
CA GLY A 147 13.13 -1.77 -25.94
C GLY A 147 14.35 -2.53 -25.44
N HIS A 148 15.04 -1.95 -24.47
CA HIS A 148 16.09 -2.61 -23.69
C HIS A 148 15.99 -2.23 -22.21
N VAL A 149 16.44 -3.12 -21.33
CA VAL A 149 16.46 -2.87 -19.89
C VAL A 149 17.58 -1.89 -19.54
N VAL A 150 17.25 -0.88 -18.74
CA VAL A 150 18.21 0.08 -18.19
C VAL A 150 18.61 -0.36 -16.78
N THR A 151 19.91 -0.60 -16.57
CA THR A 151 20.46 -1.16 -15.32
C THR A 151 21.31 -0.17 -14.52
N ASP A 152 21.66 0.97 -15.09
CA ASP A 152 22.51 1.99 -14.46
C ASP A 152 21.72 2.97 -13.59
N GLY A 153 20.40 2.79 -13.48
CA GLY A 153 19.49 3.66 -12.72
C GLY A 153 19.25 5.02 -13.38
N SER A 154 19.75 5.26 -14.59
CA SER A 154 19.49 6.50 -15.31
C SER A 154 18.06 6.50 -15.86
N LEU A 155 17.17 7.33 -15.32
CA LEU A 155 15.83 7.50 -15.87
C LEU A 155 15.82 8.61 -16.93
N GLN A 156 15.20 8.33 -18.08
CA GLN A 156 15.02 9.28 -19.18
C GLN A 156 13.55 9.37 -19.57
N PRO A 157 13.03 10.58 -19.85
CA PRO A 157 11.65 10.74 -20.30
C PRO A 157 11.33 9.80 -21.48
N GLY A 158 10.23 9.06 -21.37
CA GLY A 158 9.82 8.03 -22.32
C GLY A 158 10.20 6.61 -21.90
N ASP A 159 10.96 6.43 -20.82
CA ASP A 159 11.19 5.12 -20.23
C ASP A 159 9.89 4.54 -19.66
N ILE A 160 9.71 3.22 -19.81
CA ILE A 160 8.64 2.46 -19.20
C ILE A 160 9.13 1.98 -17.84
N LEU A 161 8.33 2.25 -16.82
CA LEU A 161 8.59 1.88 -15.44
C LEU A 161 7.70 0.70 -15.06
N ILE A 162 8.31 -0.41 -14.66
CA ILE A 162 7.62 -1.61 -14.19
C ILE A 162 7.86 -1.73 -12.69
N TYR A 163 6.79 -1.93 -11.94
CA TYR A 163 6.79 -2.04 -10.48
C TYR A 163 6.26 -3.40 -10.07
N ALA A 164 6.85 -3.99 -9.03
CA ALA A 164 6.31 -5.17 -8.38
C ALA A 164 5.68 -4.82 -7.02
N ASN A 165 4.73 -5.64 -6.59
CA ASN A 165 4.07 -5.59 -5.28
C ASN A 165 3.43 -4.23 -4.94
N THR A 166 2.66 -3.64 -5.86
CA THR A 166 1.97 -2.36 -5.59
C THR A 166 0.69 -2.50 -4.76
N GLY A 167 0.31 -3.73 -4.35
CA GLY A 167 -0.86 -3.99 -3.52
C GLY A 167 -2.20 -3.60 -4.18
N GLY A 168 -2.22 -3.44 -5.49
CA GLY A 168 -3.39 -3.04 -6.28
C GLY A 168 -3.84 -1.59 -6.12
N TRP A 169 -3.14 -0.80 -5.31
CA TRP A 169 -3.51 0.59 -4.98
C TRP A 169 -3.33 1.57 -6.15
N ASN A 170 -2.57 1.17 -7.18
CA ASN A 170 -2.16 2.04 -8.29
C ASN A 170 -2.65 1.61 -9.68
N GLY A 171 -3.61 0.68 -9.79
CA GLY A 171 -4.30 0.44 -11.07
C GLY A 171 -4.16 -0.94 -11.69
N GLY A 172 -3.93 -1.97 -10.88
CA GLY A 172 -4.02 -3.36 -11.31
C GLY A 172 -4.63 -4.22 -10.21
N ALA A 173 -5.58 -5.09 -10.56
CA ALA A 173 -6.12 -6.11 -9.65
C ALA A 173 -5.12 -7.27 -9.39
N HIS A 174 -3.93 -7.21 -10.00
CA HIS A 174 -2.84 -8.17 -9.86
C HIS A 174 -1.57 -7.43 -9.45
N TYR A 175 -0.62 -8.15 -8.84
CA TYR A 175 0.42 -7.64 -7.95
C TYR A 175 1.50 -6.75 -8.59
N ASP A 176 1.34 -6.29 -9.83
CA ASP A 176 2.35 -5.61 -10.64
C ASP A 176 1.75 -4.41 -11.41
N HIS A 177 2.54 -3.36 -11.65
CA HIS A 177 2.07 -2.07 -12.23
C HIS A 177 3.04 -1.55 -13.30
N VAL A 178 2.53 -0.75 -14.24
CA VAL A 178 3.36 -0.11 -15.28
C VAL A 178 3.02 1.38 -15.43
N ALA A 179 4.02 2.20 -15.73
CA ALA A 179 3.87 3.64 -15.94
C ALA A 179 4.84 4.17 -17.00
N LEU A 180 4.58 5.37 -17.50
CA LEU A 180 5.49 6.07 -18.42
C LEU A 180 6.21 7.21 -17.69
N TYR A 181 7.54 7.18 -17.62
CA TYR A 181 8.33 8.26 -17.03
C TYR A 181 8.31 9.50 -17.91
N VAL A 182 8.08 10.67 -17.32
CA VAL A 182 7.98 11.95 -18.03
C VAL A 182 9.05 12.96 -17.62
N GLY A 183 10.00 12.54 -16.78
CA GLY A 183 11.08 13.40 -16.27
C GLY A 183 10.82 13.94 -14.86
N ASN A 184 11.83 14.59 -14.29
CA ASN A 184 11.76 15.25 -12.97
C ASN A 184 11.24 14.35 -11.83
N GLY A 185 11.51 13.05 -11.87
CA GLY A 185 11.01 12.11 -10.86
C GLY A 185 9.52 11.84 -10.95
N GLN A 186 8.86 12.18 -12.06
CA GLN A 186 7.42 11.98 -12.28
C GLN A 186 7.13 10.96 -13.38
N ALA A 187 5.99 10.30 -13.27
CA ALA A 187 5.46 9.37 -14.27
C ALA A 187 3.94 9.53 -14.41
N VAL A 188 3.43 9.12 -15.58
CA VAL A 188 1.99 9.03 -15.83
C VAL A 188 1.57 7.58 -15.58
N HIS A 189 0.60 7.42 -14.68
CA HIS A 189 0.08 6.12 -14.26
C HIS A 189 -1.37 5.97 -14.69
N GLY A 190 -1.76 4.78 -15.15
CA GLY A 190 -3.16 4.42 -15.42
C GLY A 190 -3.76 3.65 -14.25
N GLY A 191 -5.07 3.74 -14.05
CA GLY A 191 -5.77 3.11 -12.92
C GLY A 191 -5.35 3.67 -11.55
N TRP A 192 -4.77 4.88 -11.52
CA TRP A 192 -4.34 5.53 -10.29
C TRP A 192 -5.53 5.73 -9.34
N ASN A 193 -5.35 5.37 -8.07
CA ASN A 193 -6.41 5.34 -7.04
C ASN A 193 -7.69 4.60 -7.49
N GLY A 194 -7.55 3.61 -8.38
CA GLY A 194 -8.63 2.73 -8.82
C GLY A 194 -9.39 3.16 -10.07
N TYR A 195 -9.17 4.34 -10.66
CA TYR A 195 -10.04 4.82 -11.75
C TYR A 195 -9.42 5.64 -12.87
N SER A 196 -8.35 6.42 -12.66
CA SER A 196 -7.96 7.41 -13.68
C SER A 196 -6.48 7.48 -14.00
N VAL A 197 -6.16 8.07 -15.15
CA VAL A 197 -4.79 8.43 -15.49
C VAL A 197 -4.36 9.65 -14.70
N ALA A 198 -3.23 9.57 -14.00
CA ALA A 198 -2.71 10.67 -13.20
C ALA A 198 -1.20 10.85 -13.38
N LEU A 199 -0.75 12.10 -13.21
CA LEU A 199 0.66 12.42 -13.05
C LEU A 199 1.03 12.29 -11.57
N ALA A 200 1.99 11.42 -11.25
CA ALA A 200 2.43 11.19 -9.88
C ALA A 200 3.94 10.93 -9.82
N SER A 201 4.44 10.66 -8.62
CA SER A 201 5.85 10.28 -8.41
C SER A 201 6.19 8.99 -9.15
N ALA A 202 7.38 8.93 -9.75
CA ALA A 202 7.92 7.75 -10.42
C ALA A 202 8.25 6.60 -9.44
N MET A 203 8.06 6.79 -8.13
CA MET A 203 8.20 5.73 -7.10
C MET A 203 9.46 4.88 -7.28
N THR A 204 10.62 5.52 -7.43
CA THR A 204 11.89 4.85 -7.71
C THR A 204 12.28 3.78 -6.69
N GLU A 205 11.76 3.86 -5.47
CA GLU A 205 11.97 2.87 -4.40
C GLU A 205 11.21 1.54 -4.63
N LYS A 206 10.13 1.56 -5.43
CA LYS A 206 9.29 0.38 -5.75
C LYS A 206 9.52 -0.14 -7.18
N LEU A 207 10.42 0.50 -7.91
CA LEU A 207 10.73 0.22 -9.30
C LEU A 207 11.56 -1.05 -9.41
N THR A 208 11.12 -2.00 -10.23
CA THR A 208 11.85 -3.26 -10.45
C THR A 208 12.59 -3.27 -11.76
N ILE A 209 11.97 -2.78 -12.84
CA ILE A 209 12.57 -2.79 -14.18
C ILE A 209 12.27 -1.44 -14.86
N VAL A 210 13.29 -0.94 -15.56
CA VAL A 210 13.18 0.21 -16.45
C VAL A 210 13.45 -0.26 -17.87
N VAL A 211 12.58 0.09 -18.80
CA VAL A 211 12.72 -0.24 -20.21
C VAL A 211 12.80 1.03 -21.02
N ARG A 212 13.89 1.18 -21.78
CA ARG A 212 14.11 2.31 -22.67
C ARG A 212 13.93 1.89 -24.11
N ILE A 213 13.20 2.70 -24.87
CA ILE A 213 13.04 2.53 -26.30
C ILE A 213 13.68 3.73 -27.01
N PRO A 214 14.73 3.53 -27.82
CA PRO A 214 15.53 4.60 -28.44
C PRO A 214 14.70 5.53 -29.33
#